data_AF-A0A401QH25-F1
#
_entry.id   AF-A0A401QH25-F1
#
_cell.length_a   1.000
_cell.length_b   1.000
_cell.length_c   1.000
_cell.angle_alpha   90.00
_cell.angle_beta   90.00
_cell.angle_gamma   90.00
#
_symmetry.space_group_name_H-M   'P 1'
#
loop_
_entity.id
_entity.type
_entity.pdbx_description
1 polymer ?
#
loop_
_entity_poly.entity_id
_entity_poly.type
_entity_poly.pdbx_seq_one_letter_code
_entity_poly.pdbx_strand_id
1 'polypeptide(L)'
;MIRRAGMRKWENSHPLGLNGPPAEEKYPNQDPHWDHQTGGHRDQMKDLRNIIVEGIREAVPKAHHLNKAFEIRQEGTETPSAFLERLRESVRKYSGLDPNDPVGQGLLKIHFVTKSWPDIHRKLQKIEDWNEKSLNELLREAQKVFVRREDVKEKQKPKMMVATVNEQTGTGG
;
A
#
# COMPACT_ATOMS: atom_id res chain seq x y z
N MET A 1 17.49 -4.15 21.01
CA MET A 1 16.55 -4.96 20.20
C MET A 1 17.10 -5.23 18.80
N ILE A 2 17.45 -4.19 18.02
CA ILE A 2 18.00 -4.30 16.64
C ILE A 2 19.22 -5.22 16.53
N ARG A 3 20.27 -4.97 17.33
CA ARG A 3 21.51 -5.79 17.31
C ARG A 3 21.21 -7.28 17.48
N ARG A 4 20.45 -7.64 18.53
CA ARG A 4 20.04 -9.03 18.81
C ARG A 4 19.26 -9.65 17.64
N ALA A 5 18.34 -8.90 17.05
CA ALA A 5 17.54 -9.38 15.91
C ALA A 5 18.40 -9.60 14.66
N GLY A 6 19.32 -8.67 14.37
CA GLY A 6 20.25 -8.77 13.25
C GLY A 6 21.20 -9.95 13.39
N MET A 7 21.81 -10.13 14.56
CA MET A 7 22.71 -11.26 14.83
C MET A 7 22.01 -12.61 14.67
N ARG A 8 20.79 -12.75 15.22
CA ARG A 8 19.97 -13.95 15.01
C ARG A 8 19.72 -14.23 13.51
N LYS A 9 19.44 -13.19 12.71
CA LYS A 9 19.27 -13.36 11.25
C LYS A 9 20.58 -13.80 10.61
N TRP A 10 21.71 -13.19 10.98
CA TRP A 10 23.03 -13.57 10.48
C TRP A 10 23.33 -15.04 10.73
N GLU A 11 23.16 -15.51 11.96
CA GLU A 11 23.36 -16.91 12.38
C GLU A 11 22.45 -17.87 11.62
N ASN A 12 21.18 -17.52 11.44
CA ASN A 12 20.24 -18.33 10.65
C ASN A 12 20.65 -18.44 9.16
N SER A 13 21.40 -17.46 8.65
CA SER A 13 21.86 -17.44 7.25
C SER A 13 23.24 -18.07 7.08
N HIS A 14 23.99 -18.19 8.17
CA HIS A 14 25.34 -18.71 8.23
C HIS A 14 25.45 -19.70 9.41
N PRO A 15 24.81 -20.87 9.31
CA PRO A 15 24.71 -21.80 10.43
C PRO A 15 26.09 -22.27 10.89
N LEU A 16 26.28 -22.27 12.20
CA LEU A 16 27.48 -22.75 12.89
C LEU A 16 27.65 -24.24 12.60
N GLY A 17 28.52 -24.55 11.64
CA GLY A 17 28.69 -25.88 11.04
C GLY A 17 29.29 -25.81 9.63
N LEU A 18 29.17 -24.66 8.97
CA LEU A 18 29.78 -24.35 7.67
C LEU A 18 30.97 -23.37 7.75
N ASN A 19 31.60 -23.20 8.93
CA ASN A 19 32.71 -22.27 9.17
C ASN A 19 32.40 -20.78 8.89
N GLY A 20 31.13 -20.37 9.00
CA GLY A 20 30.78 -18.95 8.97
C GLY A 20 31.29 -18.20 10.21
N PRO A 21 31.76 -16.96 10.08
CA PRO A 21 32.23 -16.17 11.23
C PRO A 21 31.07 -15.87 12.20
N PRO A 22 31.31 -15.90 13.53
CA PRO A 22 30.31 -15.59 14.53
C PRO A 22 29.67 -14.21 14.32
N ALA A 23 28.40 -14.06 14.70
CA ALA A 23 27.71 -12.77 14.58
C ALA A 23 28.38 -11.67 15.41
N GLU A 24 29.06 -12.01 16.51
CA GLU A 24 29.81 -11.08 17.35
C GLU A 24 31.01 -10.47 16.64
N GLU A 25 31.66 -11.23 15.73
CA GLU A 25 32.75 -10.72 14.90
C GLU A 25 32.21 -9.71 13.87
N LYS A 26 31.03 -10.00 13.32
CA LYS A 26 30.38 -9.16 12.30
C LYS A 26 29.63 -7.96 12.87
N TYR A 27 29.21 -8.02 14.12
CA TYR A 27 28.57 -6.92 14.85
C TYR A 27 29.28 -6.68 16.19
N PRO A 28 30.51 -6.14 16.16
CA PRO A 28 31.30 -5.92 17.37
C PRO A 28 30.63 -4.88 18.29
N ASN A 29 30.83 -5.04 19.60
CA ASN A 29 30.32 -4.12 20.63
C ASN A 29 31.25 -2.93 20.89
N GLN A 30 32.49 -3.02 20.41
CA GLN A 30 33.53 -1.99 20.54
C GLN A 30 34.03 -1.64 19.15
N ASP A 31 34.77 -0.54 19.03
CA ASP A 31 35.40 -0.17 17.76
C ASP A 31 36.38 -1.28 17.32
N PRO A 32 36.15 -1.95 16.18
CA PRO A 32 37.04 -3.00 15.69
C PRO A 32 38.28 -2.44 14.97
N HIS A 33 38.42 -1.11 14.87
CA HIS A 33 39.51 -0.43 14.15
C HIS A 33 39.60 -0.83 12.66
N TRP A 34 38.45 -1.05 12.03
CA TRP A 34 38.39 -1.38 10.61
C TRP A 34 38.82 -0.20 9.74
N ASP A 35 39.94 -0.39 9.05
CA ASP A 35 40.42 0.52 8.00
C ASP A 35 39.70 0.32 6.65
N HIS A 36 39.10 1.39 6.12
CA HIS A 36 38.40 1.38 4.84
C HIS A 36 39.32 1.15 3.62
N GLN A 37 40.63 1.33 3.77
CA GLN A 37 41.59 1.05 2.69
C GLN A 37 41.86 -0.45 2.55
N THR A 38 41.61 -1.23 3.60
CA THR A 38 41.81 -2.67 3.62
C THR A 38 40.61 -3.41 3.03
N GLY A 39 40.86 -4.28 2.03
CA GLY A 39 39.81 -5.06 1.35
C GLY A 39 38.92 -5.86 2.30
N GLY A 40 39.52 -6.69 3.16
CA GLY A 40 38.76 -7.51 4.13
C GLY A 40 37.94 -6.70 5.12
N HIS A 41 38.46 -5.56 5.59
CA HIS A 41 37.72 -4.65 6.48
C HIS A 41 36.50 -4.03 5.78
N ARG A 42 36.59 -3.71 4.49
CA ARG A 42 35.42 -3.25 3.74
C ARG A 42 34.31 -4.29 3.67
N ASP A 43 34.67 -5.57 3.54
CA ASP A 43 33.67 -6.65 3.54
C ASP A 43 33.03 -6.81 4.93
N GLN A 44 33.81 -6.69 6.00
CA GLN A 44 33.28 -6.62 7.37
C GLN A 44 32.31 -5.45 7.57
N MET A 45 32.62 -4.26 7.04
CA MET A 45 31.72 -3.10 7.08
C MET A 45 30.41 -3.34 6.30
N LYS A 46 30.47 -4.02 5.14
CA LYS A 46 29.27 -4.38 4.36
C LYS A 46 28.40 -5.37 5.13
N ASP A 47 29.01 -6.38 5.74
CA ASP A 47 28.30 -7.35 6.57
C ASP A 47 27.61 -6.66 7.74
N LEU A 48 28.33 -5.82 8.50
CA LEU A 48 27.75 -5.03 9.58
C LEU A 48 26.56 -4.19 9.11
N ARG A 49 26.69 -3.48 7.98
CA ARG A 49 25.60 -2.70 7.40
C ARG A 49 24.38 -3.56 7.11
N ASN A 50 24.57 -4.73 6.49
CA ASN A 50 23.49 -5.65 6.17
C ASN A 50 22.81 -6.19 7.43
N ILE A 51 23.59 -6.58 8.44
CA ILE A 51 23.09 -7.07 9.72
C ILE A 51 22.26 -6.00 10.45
N ILE A 52 22.70 -4.74 10.43
CA ILE A 52 21.95 -3.61 11.01
C ILE A 52 20.61 -3.43 10.28
N VAL A 53 20.61 -3.44 8.94
CA VAL A 53 19.38 -3.29 8.14
C VAL A 53 18.38 -4.41 8.44
N GLU A 54 18.83 -5.66 8.46
CA GLU A 54 17.98 -6.81 8.80
C GLU A 54 17.52 -6.75 10.26
N GLY A 55 18.40 -6.35 11.18
CA GLY A 55 18.06 -6.17 12.59
C GLY A 55 16.98 -5.11 12.80
N ILE A 56 16.99 -4.02 12.01
CA ILE A 56 15.93 -3.00 12.02
C ILE A 56 14.63 -3.60 11.49
N ARG A 57 14.67 -4.30 10.35
CA ARG A 57 13.49 -4.96 9.74
C ARG A 57 12.80 -5.93 10.68
N GLU A 58 13.57 -6.63 11.50
CA GLU A 58 13.06 -7.65 12.42
C GLU A 58 12.64 -7.07 13.79
N ALA A 59 13.36 -6.08 14.31
CA ALA A 59 13.12 -5.55 15.65
C ALA A 59 12.03 -4.47 15.68
N VAL A 60 11.76 -3.80 14.56
CA VAL A 60 10.66 -2.84 14.45
C VAL A 60 9.38 -3.63 14.20
N PRO A 61 8.38 -3.58 15.11
CA PRO A 61 7.12 -4.28 14.91
C PRO A 61 6.51 -3.88 13.57
N LYS A 62 6.14 -4.87 12.75
CA LYS A 62 5.31 -4.68 11.55
C LYS A 62 3.87 -4.29 11.89
N ALA A 63 3.64 -3.64 13.03
CA ALA A 63 2.40 -2.95 13.37
C ALA A 63 2.35 -1.65 12.56
N HIS A 64 2.36 -1.83 11.26
CA HIS A 64 2.25 -0.78 10.28
C HIS A 64 0.85 -0.18 10.40
N HIS A 65 0.75 1.13 10.20
CA HIS A 65 -0.40 1.98 10.44
C HIS A 65 -1.58 1.56 9.53
N LEU A 66 -2.27 0.46 9.88
CA LEU A 66 -3.40 -0.09 9.12
C LEU A 66 -4.51 0.95 8.97
N ASN A 67 -4.72 1.74 10.03
CA ASN A 67 -5.60 2.90 9.99
C ASN A 67 -5.22 3.86 8.87
N LYS A 68 -3.94 4.21 8.73
CA LYS A 68 -3.42 5.09 7.67
C LYS A 68 -3.47 4.44 6.29
N ALA A 69 -3.18 3.14 6.20
CA ALA A 69 -3.22 2.38 4.94
C ALA A 69 -4.62 2.42 4.31
N PHE A 70 -5.67 2.38 5.12
CA PHE A 70 -7.07 2.30 4.68
C PHE A 70 -7.91 3.55 5.01
N GLU A 71 -7.25 4.65 5.35
CA GLU A 71 -7.92 5.93 5.60
C GLU A 71 -8.53 6.51 4.32
N ILE A 72 -7.86 6.27 3.19
CA ILE A 72 -8.21 6.83 1.89
C ILE A 72 -9.60 6.41 1.40
N ARG A 73 -10.24 7.31 0.66
CA ARG A 73 -11.56 7.11 0.02
C ARG A 73 -11.47 7.46 -1.45
N GLN A 74 -12.33 6.84 -2.25
CA GLN A 74 -12.45 7.19 -3.67
C GLN A 74 -12.95 8.62 -3.80
N GLU A 75 -12.36 9.39 -4.71
CA GLU A 75 -12.84 10.73 -5.03
C GLU A 75 -13.98 10.70 -6.06
N GLY A 76 -14.81 11.74 -6.08
CA GLY A 76 -16.00 11.79 -6.94
C GLY A 76 -15.71 11.73 -8.43
N THR A 77 -14.52 12.10 -8.88
CA THR A 77 -14.06 12.06 -10.28
C THR A 77 -13.04 10.95 -10.55
N GLU A 78 -12.59 10.25 -9.52
CA GLU A 78 -11.59 9.20 -9.62
C GLU A 78 -12.21 7.91 -10.13
N THR A 79 -11.59 7.29 -11.13
CA THR A 79 -12.05 6.00 -11.66
C THR A 79 -11.87 4.90 -10.61
N PRO A 80 -12.74 3.87 -10.60
CA PRO A 80 -12.58 2.74 -9.71
C PRO A 80 -11.21 2.04 -9.81
N SER A 81 -10.62 1.99 -11.00
CA SER A 81 -9.28 1.41 -11.19
C SER A 81 -8.18 2.27 -10.56
N ALA A 82 -8.22 3.60 -10.74
CA ALA A 82 -7.26 4.51 -10.12
C ALA A 82 -7.35 4.45 -8.58
N PHE A 83 -8.57 4.41 -8.05
CA PHE A 83 -8.80 4.24 -6.62
C PHE A 83 -8.21 2.93 -6.10
N LEU A 84 -8.40 1.82 -6.81
CA LEU A 84 -7.86 0.53 -6.41
C LEU A 84 -6.33 0.51 -6.40
N GLU A 85 -5.68 1.12 -7.40
CA GLU A 85 -4.22 1.23 -7.43
C GLU A 85 -3.70 2.08 -6.27
N ARG A 86 -4.36 3.21 -5.97
CA ARG A 86 -4.01 4.05 -4.82
C ARG A 86 -4.18 3.32 -3.49
N LEU A 87 -5.21 2.48 -3.36
CA LEU A 87 -5.37 1.56 -2.22
C LEU A 87 -4.20 0.58 -2.10
N ARG A 88 -3.80 -0.06 -3.21
CA ARG A 88 -2.66 -0.99 -3.23
C ARG A 88 -1.36 -0.30 -2.84
N GLU A 89 -1.12 0.91 -3.33
CA GLU A 89 0.05 1.72 -2.96
C GLU A 89 0.05 2.10 -1.49
N SER A 90 -1.10 2.50 -0.95
CA SER A 90 -1.26 2.86 0.46
C SER A 90 -0.97 1.67 1.38
N VAL A 91 -1.46 0.47 1.02
CA VAL A 91 -1.14 -0.79 1.70
C VAL A 91 0.37 -1.06 1.67
N ARG A 92 0.99 -1.05 0.48
CA ARG A 92 2.45 -1.24 0.34
C ARG A 92 3.26 -0.26 1.21
N LYS A 93 2.81 0.99 1.28
CA LYS A 93 3.50 2.07 1.99
C LYS A 93 3.31 2.04 3.50
N TYR A 94 2.13 1.67 3.97
CA TYR A 94 1.72 1.93 5.36
C TYR A 94 1.25 0.73 6.16
N SER A 95 1.05 -0.46 5.57
CA SER A 95 0.60 -1.67 6.31
C SER A 95 1.65 -2.78 6.38
N GLY A 96 2.71 -2.73 5.56
CA GLY A 96 3.69 -3.80 5.39
C GLY A 96 3.09 -5.18 5.07
N LEU A 97 1.82 -5.21 4.67
CA LEU A 97 1.16 -6.34 4.04
C LEU A 97 1.56 -6.36 2.57
N ASP A 98 1.66 -7.55 1.99
CA ASP A 98 1.73 -7.66 0.54
C ASP A 98 0.29 -7.53 -0.01
N PRO A 99 -0.02 -6.52 -0.86
CA PRO A 99 -1.34 -6.41 -1.47
C PRO A 99 -1.74 -7.64 -2.31
N ASN A 100 -0.79 -8.52 -2.64
CA ASN A 100 -1.04 -9.74 -3.40
C ASN A 100 -1.21 -10.99 -2.53
N ASP A 101 -0.87 -10.93 -1.24
CA ASP A 101 -1.11 -12.05 -0.33
C ASP A 101 -2.61 -12.16 0.02
N PRO A 102 -3.07 -13.33 0.52
CA PRO A 102 -4.49 -13.54 0.83
C PRO A 102 -5.08 -12.52 1.82
N VAL A 103 -4.30 -12.08 2.81
CA VAL A 103 -4.76 -11.13 3.84
C VAL A 103 -4.89 -9.73 3.25
N GLY A 104 -3.88 -9.28 2.50
CA GLY A 104 -3.86 -8.03 1.77
C GLY A 104 -4.99 -7.94 0.75
N GLN A 105 -5.22 -8.99 -0.04
CA GLN A 105 -6.34 -9.05 -0.98
C GLN A 105 -7.71 -8.99 -0.27
N GLY A 106 -7.87 -9.69 0.86
CA GLY A 106 -9.09 -9.65 1.66
C GLY A 106 -9.41 -8.23 2.17
N LEU A 107 -8.40 -7.56 2.73
CA LEU A 107 -8.55 -6.19 3.22
C LEU A 107 -8.76 -5.18 2.08
N LEU A 108 -8.04 -5.31 0.96
CA LEU A 108 -8.25 -4.49 -0.23
C LEU A 108 -9.69 -4.61 -0.73
N LYS A 109 -10.26 -5.81 -0.74
CA LYS A 109 -11.64 -6.04 -1.14
C LYS A 109 -12.64 -5.33 -0.23
N ILE A 110 -12.50 -5.51 1.09
CA ILE A 110 -13.36 -4.84 2.08
C ILE A 110 -13.27 -3.32 1.94
N HIS A 111 -12.07 -2.78 1.83
CA HIS A 111 -11.85 -1.34 1.75
C HIS A 111 -12.26 -0.77 0.39
N PHE A 112 -12.04 -1.48 -0.71
CA PHE A 112 -12.56 -1.08 -2.02
C PHE A 112 -14.08 -0.89 -1.98
N VAL A 113 -14.83 -1.84 -1.41
CA VAL A 113 -16.29 -1.73 -1.29
C VAL A 113 -16.71 -0.61 -0.34
N THR A 114 -16.12 -0.53 0.85
CA THR A 114 -16.56 0.40 1.91
C THR A 114 -16.10 1.84 1.72
N LYS A 115 -15.01 2.07 0.99
CA LYS A 115 -14.40 3.38 0.78
C LYS A 115 -14.59 3.92 -0.65
N SER A 116 -15.27 3.17 -1.52
CA SER A 116 -15.74 3.65 -2.82
C SER A 116 -16.69 4.85 -2.67
N TRP A 117 -16.86 5.61 -3.75
CA TRP A 117 -17.79 6.74 -3.80
C TRP A 117 -19.23 6.28 -3.50
N PRO A 118 -20.12 7.10 -2.90
CA PRO A 118 -21.39 6.63 -2.35
C PRO A 118 -22.31 5.85 -3.29
N ASP A 119 -22.32 6.17 -4.59
CA ASP A 119 -23.12 5.45 -5.60
C ASP A 119 -22.56 4.06 -5.90
N ILE A 120 -21.24 3.94 -6.08
CA ILE A 120 -20.50 2.71 -6.29
C ILE A 120 -20.60 1.84 -5.04
N HIS A 121 -20.30 2.40 -3.87
CA HIS A 121 -20.44 1.73 -2.57
C HIS A 121 -21.82 1.08 -2.42
N ARG A 122 -22.89 1.85 -2.66
CA ARG A 122 -24.26 1.36 -2.58
C ARG A 122 -24.56 0.26 -3.59
N LYS A 123 -23.98 0.32 -4.79
CA LYS A 123 -24.12 -0.74 -5.79
C LYS A 123 -23.40 -2.02 -5.35
N LEU A 124 -22.15 -1.90 -4.91
CA LEU A 124 -21.31 -3.03 -4.52
C LEU A 124 -21.88 -3.76 -3.28
N GLN A 125 -22.36 -3.03 -2.27
CA GLN A 125 -22.99 -3.64 -1.10
C GLN A 125 -24.26 -4.43 -1.39
N LYS A 126 -24.96 -4.13 -2.49
CA LYS A 126 -26.19 -4.83 -2.91
C LYS A 126 -25.90 -6.10 -3.71
N ILE A 127 -24.64 -6.37 -4.03
CA ILE A 127 -24.27 -7.60 -4.71
C ILE A 127 -24.32 -8.72 -3.67
N GLU A 128 -25.10 -9.76 -3.94
CA GLU A 128 -25.15 -10.97 -3.14
C GLU A 128 -23.76 -11.61 -3.07
N ASP A 129 -23.37 -12.02 -1.86
CA ASP A 129 -22.09 -12.64 -1.56
C ASP A 129 -20.89 -11.88 -2.16
N TRP A 130 -20.91 -10.55 -2.11
CA TRP A 130 -19.81 -9.73 -2.63
C TRP A 130 -18.46 -10.06 -1.95
N ASN A 131 -18.49 -10.57 -0.72
CA ASN A 131 -17.34 -11.08 0.02
C ASN A 131 -16.75 -12.36 -0.58
N GLU A 132 -17.51 -13.15 -1.35
CA GLU A 132 -17.02 -14.33 -2.08
C GLU A 132 -16.53 -13.96 -3.48
N LYS A 133 -16.95 -12.81 -4.00
CA LYS A 133 -16.49 -12.30 -5.30
C LYS A 133 -15.02 -11.93 -5.29
N SER A 134 -14.40 -12.07 -6.45
CA SER A 134 -13.06 -11.56 -6.69
C SER A 134 -13.04 -10.04 -6.74
N LEU A 135 -11.89 -9.46 -6.41
CA LEU A 135 -11.67 -8.02 -6.51
C LEU A 135 -11.90 -7.49 -7.94
N ASN A 136 -11.59 -8.30 -8.96
CA ASN A 136 -11.79 -7.96 -10.37
C ASN A 136 -13.29 -7.90 -10.76
N GLU A 137 -14.12 -8.80 -10.22
CA GLU A 137 -15.57 -8.75 -10.43
C GLU A 137 -16.17 -7.47 -9.82
N LEU A 138 -15.76 -7.13 -8.60
CA LEU A 138 -16.20 -5.91 -7.93
C LEU A 138 -15.73 -4.66 -8.68
N LEU A 139 -14.49 -4.64 -9.16
CA LEU A 139 -13.96 -3.56 -9.99
C LEU A 139 -14.78 -3.37 -11.27
N ARG A 140 -15.16 -4.47 -11.95
CA ARG A 140 -16.00 -4.41 -13.15
C ARG A 140 -17.37 -3.80 -12.86
N GLU A 141 -18.01 -4.17 -11.75
CA GLU A 141 -19.29 -3.59 -11.35
C GLU A 141 -19.17 -2.11 -10.98
N ALA A 142 -18.10 -1.74 -10.26
CA ALA A 142 -17.80 -0.34 -9.94
C ALA A 142 -17.60 0.50 -11.21
N GLN A 143 -16.87 -0.02 -12.19
CA GLN A 143 -16.60 0.67 -13.45
C GLN A 143 -17.89 0.96 -14.23
N LYS A 144 -18.84 0.02 -14.24
CA LYS A 144 -20.15 0.23 -14.88
C LYS A 144 -20.92 1.39 -14.26
N VAL A 145 -20.88 1.52 -12.92
CA VAL A 145 -21.56 2.62 -12.22
C VAL A 145 -20.90 3.96 -12.54
N PHE A 146 -19.57 4.01 -12.49
CA PHE A 146 -18.80 5.20 -12.81
C PHE A 146 -19.10 5.71 -14.23
N VAL A 147 -19.00 4.84 -15.24
CA VAL A 147 -19.25 5.21 -16.65
C VAL A 147 -20.66 5.74 -16.83
N ARG A 148 -21.68 5.03 -16.29
CA ARG A 148 -23.07 5.48 -16.35
C ARG A 148 -23.28 6.87 -15.76
N ARG A 149 -22.60 7.19 -14.65
CA ARG A 149 -22.68 8.51 -14.02
C ARG A 149 -22.06 9.58 -14.91
N GLU A 150 -20.88 9.32 -15.47
CA GLU A 150 -20.20 10.29 -16.33
C GLU A 150 -20.99 10.53 -17.64
N ASP A 151 -21.57 9.48 -18.23
CA ASP A 151 -22.48 9.60 -19.37
C ASP A 151 -23.69 10.50 -19.06
N VAL A 152 -24.29 10.34 -17.87
CA VAL A 152 -25.43 11.16 -17.43
C VAL A 152 -25.02 12.61 -17.22
N LYS A 153 -23.87 12.85 -16.56
CA LYS A 153 -23.33 14.20 -16.38
C LYS A 153 -23.08 14.88 -17.72
N GLU A 154 -22.46 14.17 -18.67
CA GLU A 154 -22.14 14.69 -19.99
C GLU A 154 -23.39 15.06 -20.79
N LYS A 155 -24.44 14.23 -20.75
CA LYS A 155 -25.74 14.53 -21.37
C LYS A 155 -26.47 15.71 -20.71
N GLN A 156 -26.20 15.99 -19.44
CA GLN A 156 -26.82 17.12 -18.71
C GLN A 156 -26.06 18.44 -18.88
N LYS A 157 -24.76 18.42 -19.22
CA LYS A 157 -23.97 19.63 -19.50
C LYS A 157 -24.67 20.64 -20.43
N PRO A 158 -25.18 20.27 -21.63
CA PRO A 158 -25.83 21.24 -22.52
C PRO A 158 -27.10 21.83 -21.92
N LYS A 159 -27.90 21.04 -21.17
CA LYS A 159 -29.12 21.54 -20.51
C LYS A 159 -28.79 22.55 -19.41
N MET A 160 -27.74 22.29 -18.64
CA MET A 160 -27.28 23.22 -17.61
C MET A 160 -26.72 24.51 -18.20
N MET A 161 -25.96 24.43 -19.30
CA MET A 161 -25.45 25.61 -20.00
C MET A 161 -26.61 26.47 -20.53
N VAL A 162 -27.63 25.87 -21.15
CA VAL A 162 -28.81 26.61 -21.63
C VAL A 162 -29.60 27.24 -20.49
N ALA A 163 -29.80 26.54 -19.36
CA ALA A 163 -30.47 27.11 -18.19
C ALA A 163 -29.70 28.31 -17.61
N THR A 164 -28.37 28.19 -17.51
CA THR A 164 -27.49 29.27 -17.01
C THR A 164 -27.55 30.50 -17.92
N VAL A 165 -27.57 30.31 -19.24
CA VAL A 165 -27.68 31.41 -20.21
C VAL A 165 -29.05 32.09 -20.11
N ASN A 166 -30.14 31.32 -20.00
CA ASN A 166 -31.48 31.88 -19.88
C ASN A 166 -31.68 32.71 -18.60
N GLU A 167 -31.11 32.27 -17.47
CA GLU A 167 -31.13 33.04 -16.21
C GLU A 167 -30.36 34.37 -16.32
N GLN A 168 -29.25 34.39 -17.07
CA GLN A 168 -28.47 35.61 -17.32
C GLN A 168 -29.18 36.59 -18.27
N THR A 169 -29.97 36.10 -19.22
CA THR A 169 -30.74 36.95 -20.15
C THR A 169 -32.07 37.44 -19.60
N GLY A 170 -32.58 36.86 -18.51
CA GLY A 170 -33.89 37.16 -17.92
C GLY A 170 -33.90 38.29 -16.87
N THR A 171 -32.77 38.92 -16.56
CA THR A 171 -32.64 39.96 -15.51
C THR A 171 -32.41 41.38 -16.06
N GLY A 172 -32.72 41.61 -17.34
CA GLY A 172 -32.73 42.94 -17.95
C GLY A 172 -34.13 43.31 -18.44
N GLY A 173 -35.02 43.70 -17.54
CA GLY A 173 -36.35 44.24 -17.82
C GLY A 173 -36.63 45.45 -16.95
#